data_AF-A0A9E5J6L7-F1
#
_entry.id   AF-A0A9E5J6L7-F1
#
_cell.length_a   1.000
_cell.length_b   1.000
_cell.length_c   1.000
_cell.angle_alpha   90.00
_cell.angle_beta   90.00
_cell.angle_gamma   90.00
#
_symmetry.space_group_name_H-M   'P 1'
#
loop_
_entity.id
_entity.type
_entity.pdbx_description
1 polymer ?
#
loop_
_entity_poly.entity_id
_entity_poly.type
_entity_poly.pdbx_seq_one_letter_code
_entity_poly.pdbx_strand_id
1 'polypeptide(L)' 'MKVSRLFQPKNPIFWILVALNLVSLALSHIAQNYPLNTLGTWVITICALLNAVISAVLAWRLVNS' A
#
# COMPACT_ATOMS: atom_id res chain seq x y z
N MET A 1 -11.45 13.56 -14.75
CA MET A 1 -11.29 13.37 -13.29
C MET A 1 -10.06 14.15 -12.83
N LYS A 2 -10.23 15.20 -12.02
CA LYS A 2 -9.09 16.04 -11.58
C LYS A 2 -8.26 15.28 -10.53
N VAL A 3 -7.16 14.67 -10.98
CA VAL A 3 -6.16 13.96 -10.15
C VAL A 3 -5.60 14.83 -9.02
N SER A 4 -5.71 16.15 -9.17
CA SER A 4 -5.37 17.16 -8.15
C SER A 4 -6.08 16.97 -6.80
N ARG A 5 -7.19 16.21 -6.74
CA ARG A 5 -7.87 15.86 -5.46
C ARG A 5 -7.23 14.70 -4.69
N LEU A 6 -6.39 13.86 -5.33
CA LEU A 6 -5.67 12.78 -4.64
C LEU A 6 -4.47 13.29 -3.83
N PHE A 7 -3.89 14.43 -4.23
CA PHE A 7 -2.81 15.09 -3.49
C PHE A 7 -3.38 16.10 -2.48
N GLN A 8 -3.98 15.60 -1.40
CA GLN A 8 -4.38 16.42 -0.26
C GLN A 8 -3.49 16.11 0.95
N PRO A 9 -2.34 16.79 1.12
CA PRO A 9 -1.44 16.58 2.25
C PRO A 9 -2.05 16.97 3.62
N LYS A 10 -3.16 17.73 3.62
CA LYS A 10 -3.95 18.05 4.81
C LYS A 10 -4.88 16.91 5.26
N ASN A 11 -5.11 15.90 4.41
CA ASN A 11 -6.07 14.84 4.71
C ASN A 11 -5.33 13.60 5.25
N PRO A 12 -5.68 13.09 6.46
CA PRO A 12 -4.97 11.95 7.07
C PRO A 12 -4.97 10.68 6.21
N ILE A 13 -5.95 10.52 5.31
CA ILE A 13 -6.03 9.40 4.36
C ILE A 13 -4.80 9.36 3.41
N PHE A 14 -4.25 10.50 3.04
CA PHE A 14 -3.04 10.57 2.20
C PHE A 14 -1.83 9.98 2.92
N TRP A 15 -1.67 10.27 4.22
CA TRP A 15 -0.59 9.70 5.04
C TRP A 15 -0.74 8.19 5.23
N ILE A 16 -1.98 7.70 5.34
CA ILE A 16 -2.24 6.25 5.40
C ILE A 16 -1.85 5.59 4.06
N LEU A 17 -2.15 6.20 2.92
CA LEU A 17 -1.71 5.74 1.60
C LEU A 17 -0.18 5.70 1.46
N VAL A 18 0.52 6.72 1.97
CA VAL A 18 1.98 6.77 2.00
C VAL A 18 2.55 5.69 2.92
N ALA A 19 1.96 5.49 4.10
CA ALA A 19 2.36 4.44 5.03
C ALA A 19 2.17 3.05 4.43
N LEU A 20 1.04 2.79 3.77
CA LEU A 20 0.78 1.53 3.06
C LEU A 20 1.79 1.33 1.91
N ASN A 21 2.12 2.38 1.15
CA ASN A 21 3.15 2.26 0.12
C ASN A 21 4.54 1.96 0.70
N LEU A 22 4.88 2.59 1.82
CA LEU A 22 6.12 2.29 2.56
C LEU A 22 6.14 0.84 3.06
N VAL A 23 5.01 0.33 3.56
CA VAL A 23 4.88 -1.08 3.96
C VAL A 23 5.06 -2.00 2.75
N SER A 24 4.50 -1.64 1.59
CA SER A 24 4.70 -2.40 0.35
C SER A 24 6.16 -2.41 -0.10
N LEU A 25 6.84 -1.26 -0.02
CA LEU A 25 8.26 -1.14 -0.31
C LEU A 25 9.11 -1.99 0.63
N ALA A 26 8.83 -1.93 1.94
CA ALA A 26 9.51 -2.74 2.94
C ALA A 26 9.30 -4.25 2.68
N LEU A 27 8.08 -4.66 2.34
CA LEU A 27 7.78 -6.05 1.96
C LEU A 27 8.54 -6.48 0.70
N SER A 28 8.59 -5.64 -0.33
CA SER A 28 9.34 -5.94 -1.56
C SER A 28 10.84 -6.01 -1.29
N HIS A 29 11.35 -5.16 -0.41
CA HIS A 29 12.76 -5.17 -0.01
C HIS A 29 13.09 -6.43 0.80
N ILE A 30 12.19 -6.89 1.67
CA ILE A 30 12.34 -8.17 2.37
C ILE A 30 12.27 -9.32 1.37
N ALA A 31 11.35 -9.27 0.41
CA ALA A 31 11.20 -10.26 -0.67
C ALA A 31 12.47 -10.46 -1.50
N GLN A 32 13.21 -9.37 -1.74
CA GLN A 32 14.40 -9.37 -2.59
C GLN A 32 15.70 -9.62 -1.81
N ASN A 33 15.83 -9.11 -0.58
CA ASN A 33 17.06 -9.27 0.20
C ASN A 33 17.13 -10.57 1.01
N TYR A 34 15.99 -11.21 1.31
CA TYR A 34 15.96 -12.45 2.07
C TYR A 34 15.63 -13.62 1.14
N PRO A 35 16.40 -14.73 1.18
CA PRO A 35 16.03 -15.96 0.51
C PRO A 35 14.83 -16.57 1.25
N LEU A 36 13.64 -16.12 0.88
CA LEU A 36 12.39 -16.55 1.50
C LEU A 36 12.03 -17.94 0.99
N ASN A 37 11.82 -18.85 1.95
CA ASN A 37 11.24 -20.16 1.67
C ASN A 37 9.80 -19.98 1.13
N THR A 38 9.24 -20.98 0.43
CA THR A 38 7.95 -20.88 -0.27
C THR A 38 6.83 -20.29 0.61
N LEU A 39 6.77 -20.68 1.89
CA LEU A 39 5.83 -20.13 2.88
C LEU A 39 6.02 -18.63 3.16
N GLY A 40 7.27 -18.17 3.24
CA GLY A 40 7.58 -16.74 3.44
C GLY A 40 7.13 -15.89 2.27
N THR A 41 7.28 -16.40 1.04
CA THR A 41 6.77 -15.76 -0.17
C THR A 41 5.24 -15.63 -0.15
N TRP A 42 4.53 -16.68 0.26
CA TRP A 42 3.06 -16.63 0.40
C TRP A 42 2.61 -15.59 1.42
N VAL A 43 3.25 -15.51 2.58
CA VAL A 43 2.92 -14.51 3.62
C VAL A 43 3.13 -13.09 3.09
N ILE A 44 4.28 -12.82 2.45
CA ILE A 44 4.56 -11.50 1.87
C ILE A 44 3.58 -11.17 0.76
N THR A 45 3.25 -12.14 -0.09
CA THR A 45 2.30 -11.94 -1.20
C THR A 45 0.91 -11.59 -0.67
N ILE A 46 0.42 -12.30 0.35
CA ILE A 46 -0.88 -12.01 0.99
C ILE A 46 -0.84 -10.63 1.65
N CYS A 47 0.22 -10.29 2.39
CA CYS A 47 0.34 -8.99 3.01
C CYS A 47 0.41 -7.86 1.97
N ALA A 48 1.13 -8.06 0.85
CA ALA A 48 1.17 -7.09 -0.26
C ALA A 48 -0.21 -6.93 -0.91
N LEU A 49 -0.94 -8.02 -1.10
CA LEU A 49 -2.32 -8.01 -1.61
C LEU A 49 -3.25 -7.23 -0.69
N LEU A 50 -3.26 -7.53 0.62
CA LEU A 50 -4.07 -6.82 1.60
C LEU A 50 -3.72 -5.33 1.61
N ASN A 51 -2.43 -5.00 1.59
CA ASN A 51 -1.94 -3.64 1.57
C ASN A 51 -2.39 -2.88 0.30
N ALA A 52 -2.36 -3.54 -0.86
CA ALA A 52 -2.85 -2.97 -2.12
C ALA A 52 -4.37 -2.75 -2.10
N VAL A 53 -5.14 -3.71 -1.56
CA VAL A 53 -6.60 -3.58 -1.42
C VAL A 53 -6.96 -2.43 -0.48
N ILE A 54 -6.31 -2.34 0.68
CA ILE A 54 -6.55 -1.25 1.65
C ILE A 54 -6.19 0.11 1.02
N SER A 55 -5.08 0.18 0.28
CA SER A 55 -4.68 1.38 -0.47
C SER A 55 -5.72 1.77 -1.51
N ALA A 56 -6.21 0.81 -2.30
CA ALA A 56 -7.23 1.05 -3.31
C ALA A 56 -8.57 1.51 -2.70
N VAL A 57 -8.99 0.90 -1.59
CA VAL A 57 -10.22 1.29 -0.86
C VAL A 57 -10.08 2.71 -0.28
N LEU A 58 -8.93 3.06 0.29
CA LEU A 58 -8.68 4.40 0.81
C LEU A 58 -8.61 5.45 -0.31
N ALA A 59 -7.96 5.13 -1.42
CA ALA A 59 -7.94 5.99 -2.60
C ALA A 59 -9.37 6.19 -3.15
N TRP A 60 -10.18 5.14 -3.18
CA TRP A 60 -11.59 5.23 -3.58
C TRP A 60 -12.42 6.07 -2.60
N ARG A 61 -12.24 5.89 -1.28
CA ARG A 61 -12.89 6.77 -0.27
C ARG A 61 -12.47 8.22 -0.41
N LEU A 62 -11.20 8.50 -0.73
CA LEU A 62 -10.70 9.86 -0.92
C LEU A 62 -11.30 10.51 -2.17
N VAL A 63 -11.42 9.77 -3.27
CA VAL A 63 -12.01 10.26 -4.52
C VAL A 63 -13.52 10.47 -4.39
N ASN A 64 -14.19 9.62 -3.61
CA ASN A 64 -15.63 9.67 -3.37
C ASN A 64 -16.02 10.59 -2.18
N SER A 65 -15.05 11.26 -1.55
CA SER A 65 -15.30 12.23 -0.47
C SER A 65 -15.16 13.67 -0.95
#